data_AF-A0A9D2JR59-F1
#
_entry.id   AF-A0A9D2JR59-F1
#
_cell.length_a   1.000
_cell.length_b   1.000
_cell.length_c   1.000
_cell.angle_alpha   90.00
_cell.angle_beta   90.00
_cell.angle_gamma   90.00
#
_symmetry.space_group_name_H-M   'P 1'
#
loop_
_entity.id
_entity.type
_entity.pdbx_description
1 polymer ?
#
loop_
_entity_poly.entity_id
_entity_poly.type
_entity_poly.pdbx_seq_one_letter_code
_entity_poly.pdbx_strand_id
1 'polypeptide(L)'
;MNRFPFPDRENSMQELLSDYVFPKIEKDKIQEMFDTAWSIGEQAADVFIGQWGQEAPLSMREVLQRSGVKIIEKDIDYVVGKRRYFCEFFSGTNVLKIYEKSVDKWRLENGFSSYEEGLEVLLFHEYFHYLEWNSLGMTSRKFQVPILKIGKWKIGKTGIPSLSEIGANAFANKCFLQFMQPGV
;
A
#
# COMPACT_ATOMS: atom_id res chain seq x y z
N MET A 1 9.38 -6.91 18.83
CA MET A 1 9.16 -6.29 17.51
C MET A 1 7.68 -6.12 17.32
N ASN A 2 7.21 -5.00 16.75
CA ASN A 2 5.87 -5.00 16.15
C ASN A 2 5.85 -6.13 15.11
N ARG A 3 4.79 -6.95 15.10
CA ARG A 3 4.71 -8.13 14.23
C ARG A 3 4.75 -7.74 12.74
N PHE A 4 4.35 -6.51 12.42
CA PHE A 4 4.40 -5.91 11.10
C PHE A 4 4.63 -4.38 11.24
N PRO A 5 5.45 -3.73 10.38
CA PRO A 5 5.83 -2.31 10.56
C PRO A 5 4.93 -1.33 9.78
N PHE A 6 3.92 -1.86 9.09
CA PHE A 6 2.81 -1.13 8.50
C PHE A 6 1.53 -1.39 9.29
N PRO A 7 0.46 -0.62 9.04
CA PRO A 7 -0.86 -0.91 9.60
C PRO A 7 -1.26 -2.36 9.29
N ASP A 8 -1.41 -3.17 10.34
CA ASP A 8 -2.04 -4.48 10.24
C ASP A 8 -3.54 -4.32 9.93
N ARG A 9 -4.26 -5.44 9.91
CA ARG A 9 -5.69 -5.44 9.61
C ARG A 9 -6.51 -4.54 10.55
N GLU A 10 -6.18 -4.51 11.85
CA GLU A 10 -6.89 -3.69 12.82
C GLU A 10 -6.60 -2.20 12.61
N ASN A 11 -5.33 -1.86 12.39
CA ASN A 11 -4.89 -0.48 12.17
C ASN A 11 -5.35 0.06 10.81
N SER A 12 -5.42 -0.79 9.78
CA SER A 12 -5.94 -0.44 8.45
C SER A 12 -7.41 -0.02 8.48
N MET A 13 -8.21 -0.52 9.43
CA MET A 13 -9.59 -0.04 9.61
C MET A 13 -9.60 1.45 10.00
N GLN A 14 -8.63 1.92 10.78
CA GLN A 14 -8.54 3.34 11.14
C GLN A 14 -8.28 4.24 9.94
N GLU A 15 -7.63 3.73 8.89
CA GLU A 15 -7.47 4.45 7.63
C GLU A 15 -8.82 4.66 6.93
N LEU A 16 -9.67 3.63 6.89
CA LEU A 16 -11.03 3.75 6.34
C LEU A 16 -11.88 4.75 7.15
N LEU A 17 -11.85 4.65 8.49
CA LEU A 17 -12.60 5.54 9.37
C LEU A 17 -12.15 7.01 9.25
N SER A 18 -10.89 7.24 8.90
CA SER A 18 -10.29 8.56 8.74
C SER A 18 -10.42 9.12 7.32
N ASP A 19 -10.97 8.35 6.37
CA ASP A 19 -11.16 8.78 4.99
C ASP A 19 -12.13 9.98 4.93
N TYR A 20 -11.78 11.01 4.16
CA TYR A 20 -12.61 12.20 4.03
C TYR A 20 -13.99 11.91 3.41
N VAL A 21 -14.15 10.80 2.68
CA VAL A 21 -15.46 10.36 2.17
C VAL A 21 -16.20 9.41 3.10
N PHE A 22 -15.57 8.97 4.20
CA PHE A 22 -16.17 8.03 5.16
C PHE A 22 -17.57 8.41 5.63
N PRO A 23 -17.89 9.69 5.95
CA PRO A 23 -19.25 10.08 6.37
C PRO A 23 -20.34 9.82 5.32
N LYS A 24 -19.95 9.53 4.07
CA LYS A 24 -20.86 9.24 2.95
C LYS A 24 -21.09 7.74 2.72
N ILE A 25 -20.36 6.88 3.43
CA ILE A 25 -20.46 5.42 3.32
C ILE A 25 -21.68 4.93 4.13
N GLU A 26 -22.41 3.96 3.58
CA GLU A 26 -23.51 3.30 4.27
C GLU A 26 -22.95 2.38 5.37
N LYS A 27 -23.45 2.49 6.61
CA LYS A 27 -22.81 1.87 7.79
C LYS A 27 -22.69 0.36 7.70
N ASP A 28 -23.69 -0.28 7.13
CA ASP A 28 -23.76 -1.73 6.88
C ASP A 28 -22.79 -2.20 5.79
N LYS A 29 -22.23 -1.28 4.99
CA LYS A 29 -21.26 -1.58 3.93
C LYS A 29 -19.80 -1.44 4.37
N ILE A 30 -19.52 -0.81 5.52
CA ILE A 30 -18.15 -0.53 5.96
C ILE A 30 -17.31 -1.82 6.02
N GLN A 31 -17.83 -2.86 6.69
CA GLN A 31 -17.10 -4.12 6.85
C GLN A 31 -16.88 -4.83 5.51
N GLU A 32 -17.91 -4.89 4.66
CA GLU A 32 -17.83 -5.47 3.31
C GLU A 32 -16.76 -4.77 2.46
N MET A 33 -16.73 -3.43 2.50
CA MET A 33 -15.75 -2.63 1.76
C MET A 33 -14.32 -2.90 2.23
N PHE A 34 -14.11 -2.92 3.55
CA PHE A 34 -12.82 -3.22 4.16
C PHE A 34 -12.34 -4.63 3.79
N ASP A 35 -13.19 -5.65 4.00
CA ASP A 35 -12.84 -7.05 3.74
C ASP A 35 -12.52 -7.28 2.26
N THR A 36 -13.27 -6.61 1.37
CA THR A 36 -13.01 -6.67 -0.07
C THR A 36 -11.63 -6.07 -0.41
N ALA A 37 -11.29 -4.89 0.11
CA ALA A 37 -10.00 -4.27 -0.14
C ALA A 37 -8.83 -5.10 0.40
N TRP A 38 -8.97 -5.61 1.62
CA TRP A 38 -7.97 -6.50 2.24
C TRP A 38 -7.77 -7.77 1.41
N SER A 39 -8.86 -8.42 1.01
CA SER A 39 -8.80 -9.65 0.21
C SER A 39 -8.18 -9.42 -1.16
N ILE A 40 -8.41 -8.26 -1.80
CA ILE A 40 -7.75 -7.90 -3.05
C ILE A 40 -6.22 -7.86 -2.87
N GLY A 41 -5.73 -7.24 -1.78
CA GLY A 41 -4.31 -7.22 -1.45
C GLY A 41 -3.73 -8.61 -1.22
N GLU A 42 -4.42 -9.45 -0.45
CA GLU A 42 -3.98 -10.83 -0.17
C GLU A 42 -3.94 -11.70 -1.43
N GLN A 43 -4.92 -11.56 -2.32
CA GLN A 43 -4.98 -12.29 -3.58
C GLN A 43 -3.87 -11.83 -4.54
N ALA A 44 -3.60 -10.53 -4.61
CA ALA A 44 -2.48 -9.99 -5.38
C ALA A 44 -1.14 -10.52 -4.84
N ALA A 45 -1.00 -10.62 -3.51
CA ALA A 45 0.18 -11.20 -2.87
C ALA A 45 0.32 -12.71 -3.16
N ASP A 46 -0.77 -13.48 -3.19
CA ASP A 46 -0.72 -14.90 -3.58
C ASP A 46 -0.16 -15.08 -5.01
N VAL A 47 -0.65 -14.27 -5.94
CA VAL A 47 -0.16 -14.30 -7.33
C VAL A 47 1.32 -13.91 -7.38
N PHE A 48 1.71 -12.87 -6.65
CA PHE A 48 3.09 -12.43 -6.55
C PHE A 48 4.00 -13.52 -5.98
N ILE A 49 3.61 -14.13 -4.87
CA ILE A 49 4.35 -15.22 -4.22
C ILE A 49 4.44 -16.44 -5.15
N GLY A 50 3.38 -16.77 -5.89
CA GLY A 50 3.41 -17.84 -6.88
C GLY A 50 4.44 -17.59 -8.01
N GLN A 51 4.66 -16.33 -8.37
CA GLN A 51 5.62 -15.93 -9.40
C GLN A 51 7.06 -15.86 -8.89
N TRP A 52 7.26 -15.30 -7.69
CA TRP A 52 8.58 -14.92 -7.17
C TRP A 52 9.04 -15.74 -5.96
N GLY A 53 8.18 -16.62 -5.43
CA GLY A 53 8.39 -17.36 -4.18
C GLY A 53 9.58 -18.32 -4.15
N GLN A 54 10.15 -18.63 -5.32
CA GLN A 54 11.35 -19.45 -5.44
C GLN A 54 12.64 -18.63 -5.61
N GLU A 55 12.53 -17.31 -5.81
CA GLU A 55 13.70 -16.43 -5.87
C GLU A 55 14.15 -16.10 -4.44
N ALA A 56 15.38 -16.50 -4.10
CA ALA A 56 15.99 -16.22 -2.80
C ALA A 56 17.46 -15.78 -2.99
N PRO A 57 17.85 -14.57 -2.51
CA PRO A 57 16.99 -13.53 -1.94
C PRO A 57 16.18 -12.79 -3.02
N LEU A 58 14.93 -12.44 -2.70
CA LEU A 58 14.11 -11.54 -3.52
C LEU A 58 14.62 -10.10 -3.35
N SER A 59 14.69 -9.35 -4.45
CA SER A 59 14.89 -7.90 -4.40
C SER A 59 13.73 -7.17 -5.09
N MET A 60 12.95 -6.41 -4.33
CA MET A 60 11.84 -5.65 -4.89
C MET A 60 12.29 -4.56 -5.86
N ARG A 61 13.50 -4.02 -5.69
CA ARG A 61 14.10 -3.10 -6.66
C ARG A 61 14.20 -3.77 -8.04
N GLU A 62 14.74 -4.98 -8.08
CA GLU A 62 14.87 -5.72 -9.34
C GLU A 62 13.49 -6.07 -9.92
N VAL A 63 12.55 -6.51 -9.09
CA VAL A 63 11.18 -6.82 -9.50
C VAL A 63 10.51 -5.60 -10.13
N LEU A 64 10.58 -4.43 -9.49
CA LEU A 64 10.05 -3.17 -10.00
C LEU A 64 10.73 -2.76 -11.31
N GLN A 65 12.05 -2.88 -11.41
CA GLN A 65 12.79 -2.59 -12.64
C GLN A 65 12.42 -3.55 -13.79
N ARG A 66 12.30 -4.86 -13.53
CA ARG A 66 11.82 -5.86 -14.51
C ARG A 66 10.38 -5.59 -14.93
N SER A 67 9.59 -4.95 -14.05
CA SER A 67 8.23 -4.46 -14.34
C SER A 67 8.20 -3.12 -15.09
N GLY A 68 9.37 -2.59 -15.48
CA GLY A 68 9.51 -1.35 -16.25
C GLY A 68 9.42 -0.07 -15.43
N VAL A 69 9.44 -0.16 -14.10
CA VAL A 69 9.39 1.01 -13.20
C VAL A 69 10.76 1.69 -13.17
N LYS A 70 10.77 3.00 -13.42
CA LYS A 70 11.96 3.84 -13.26
C LYS A 70 12.13 4.20 -11.79
N ILE A 71 13.21 3.74 -11.17
CA ILE A 71 13.55 4.09 -9.78
C ILE A 71 14.40 5.35 -9.75
N ILE A 72 14.05 6.31 -8.90
CA ILE A 72 14.81 7.54 -8.64
C ILE A 72 15.08 7.64 -7.14
N GLU A 73 16.35 7.60 -6.78
CA GLU A 73 16.78 7.74 -5.40
C GLU A 73 17.12 9.20 -5.08
N LYS A 74 16.80 9.61 -3.86
CA LYS A 74 17.09 10.94 -3.35
C LYS A 74 17.60 10.82 -1.93
N ASP A 75 18.84 11.27 -1.72
CA ASP A 75 19.47 11.35 -0.39
C ASP A 75 18.91 12.53 0.44
N ILE A 76 17.61 12.50 0.74
CA ILE A 76 16.91 13.52 1.53
C ILE A 76 15.96 12.89 2.54
N ASP A 77 15.68 13.62 3.62
CA ASP A 77 14.54 13.32 4.49
C ASP A 77 13.36 14.17 4.02
N TYR A 78 12.38 13.54 3.36
CA TYR A 78 11.26 14.23 2.74
C TYR A 78 10.06 14.29 3.66
N VAL A 79 9.81 15.47 4.22
CA VAL A 79 8.72 15.76 5.15
C VAL A 79 7.87 16.91 4.61
N VAL A 80 6.55 16.70 4.53
CA VAL A 80 5.58 17.73 4.14
C VAL A 80 4.54 17.85 5.26
N GLY A 81 4.51 19.02 5.90
CA GLY A 81 3.68 19.24 7.09
C GLY A 81 4.05 18.28 8.21
N LYS A 82 3.11 17.41 8.61
CA LYS A 82 3.32 16.39 9.65
C LYS A 82 3.59 14.99 9.09
N ARG A 83 3.68 14.83 7.76
CA ARG A 83 3.80 13.53 7.10
C ARG A 83 5.20 13.37 6.51
N ARG A 84 5.83 12.23 6.78
CA ARG A 84 7.10 11.81 6.17
C ARG A 84 6.80 10.83 5.05
N TYR A 85 7.51 10.97 3.95
CA TYR A 85 7.36 10.13 2.76
C TYR A 85 8.63 9.30 2.60
N PHE A 86 8.49 7.99 2.42
CA PHE A 86 9.61 7.06 2.39
C PHE A 86 9.88 6.60 0.97
N CYS A 87 8.85 6.03 0.35
CA CYS A 87 8.78 5.71 -1.07
C CYS A 87 7.47 6.29 -1.63
N GLU A 88 7.40 6.49 -2.94
CA GLU A 88 6.18 6.96 -3.60
C GLU A 88 6.17 6.54 -5.08
N PHE A 89 5.20 5.72 -5.47
CA PHE A 89 4.95 5.33 -6.85
C PHE A 89 4.03 6.33 -7.56
N PHE A 90 4.55 6.93 -8.63
CA PHE A 90 3.86 7.91 -9.48
C PHE A 90 3.25 7.22 -10.69
N SER A 91 2.02 6.73 -10.54
CA SER A 91 1.32 5.85 -11.50
C SER A 91 1.31 6.38 -12.94
N GLY A 92 1.04 7.66 -13.14
CA GLY A 92 0.99 8.27 -14.48
C GLY A 92 2.34 8.36 -15.21
N THR A 93 3.46 8.10 -14.54
CA THR A 93 4.82 8.19 -15.12
C THR A 93 5.63 6.90 -14.97
N ASN A 94 5.07 5.87 -14.32
CA ASN A 94 5.77 4.63 -13.96
C ASN A 94 7.11 4.89 -13.25
N VAL A 95 7.15 5.88 -12.37
CA VAL A 95 8.34 6.28 -11.60
C VAL A 95 8.10 5.95 -10.14
N LEU A 96 9.07 5.31 -9.50
CA LEU A 96 9.15 5.17 -8.05
C LEU A 96 10.24 6.11 -7.53
N LYS A 97 9.92 6.93 -6.52
CA LYS A 97 10.92 7.69 -5.78
C LYS A 97 11.21 7.02 -4.44
N ILE A 98 12.49 6.97 -4.07
CA ILE A 98 12.95 6.50 -2.76
C ILE A 98 13.66 7.67 -2.08
N TYR A 99 13.23 8.04 -0.88
CA TYR A 99 13.80 9.12 -0.07
C TYR A 99 14.68 8.50 1.02
N GLU A 100 15.97 8.32 0.73
CA GLU A 100 16.87 7.43 1.48
C GLU A 100 16.95 7.77 2.97
N LYS A 101 17.09 9.05 3.34
CA LYS A 101 17.14 9.44 4.77
C LYS A 101 15.80 9.24 5.48
N SER A 102 14.68 9.33 4.77
CA SER A 102 13.37 9.02 5.34
C SER A 102 13.20 7.52 5.57
N VAL A 103 13.64 6.70 4.62
CA VAL A 103 13.68 5.22 4.76
C VAL A 103 14.58 4.84 5.93
N ASP A 104 15.76 5.45 6.05
CA ASP A 104 16.70 5.16 7.14
C ASP A 104 16.15 5.49 8.52
N LYS A 105 15.40 6.60 8.64
CA LYS A 105 14.68 6.92 9.89
C LYS A 105 13.57 5.92 10.18
N TRP A 106 12.77 5.59 9.17
CA TRP A 106 11.66 4.67 9.33
C TRP A 106 12.11 3.27 9.74
N ARG A 107 13.18 2.76 9.12
CA ARG A 107 13.71 1.42 9.41
C ARG A 107 14.25 1.35 10.85
N LEU A 108 14.90 2.42 11.33
CA LEU A 108 15.31 2.55 12.73
C LEU A 108 14.11 2.57 13.69
N GLU A 109 13.09 3.40 13.40
CA GLU A 109 11.87 3.53 14.20
C GLU A 109 11.09 2.19 14.30
N ASN A 110 11.23 1.33 13.29
CA ASN A 110 10.56 0.02 13.22
C ASN A 110 11.45 -1.18 13.60
N GLY A 111 12.69 -0.94 14.04
CA GLY A 111 13.58 -1.98 14.56
C GLY A 111 14.28 -2.84 13.50
N PHE A 112 14.35 -2.39 12.25
CA PHE A 112 15.12 -3.05 11.20
C PHE A 112 16.61 -2.76 11.34
N SER A 113 17.42 -3.81 11.21
CA SER A 113 18.87 -3.73 11.39
C SER A 113 19.58 -3.22 10.14
N SER A 114 19.04 -3.53 8.95
CA SER A 114 19.57 -3.05 7.67
C SER A 114 18.62 -2.09 6.97
N TYR A 115 19.21 -1.22 6.13
CA TYR A 115 18.45 -0.34 5.25
C TYR A 115 17.61 -1.14 4.25
N GLU A 116 18.20 -2.18 3.64
CA GLU A 116 17.53 -3.01 2.64
C GLU A 116 16.31 -3.72 3.21
N GLU A 117 16.38 -4.32 4.41
CA GLU A 117 15.20 -4.92 5.03
C GLU A 117 14.06 -3.91 5.19
N GLY A 118 14.36 -2.71 5.72
CA GLY A 118 13.34 -1.68 5.86
C GLY A 118 12.76 -1.24 4.51
N LEU A 119 13.62 -1.13 3.49
CA LEU A 119 13.21 -0.74 2.16
C LEU A 119 12.33 -1.79 1.48
N GLU A 120 12.67 -3.08 1.56
CA GLU A 120 11.90 -4.17 0.93
C GLU A 120 10.42 -4.14 1.36
N VAL A 121 10.14 -3.88 2.65
CA VAL A 121 8.75 -3.75 3.14
C VAL A 121 8.03 -2.56 2.52
N LEU A 122 8.70 -1.41 2.46
CA LEU A 122 8.15 -0.21 1.81
C LEU A 122 7.88 -0.46 0.32
N LEU A 123 8.76 -1.20 -0.35
CA LEU A 123 8.62 -1.50 -1.78
C LEU A 123 7.51 -2.52 -2.06
N PHE A 124 7.21 -3.46 -1.18
CA PHE A 124 6.02 -4.29 -1.34
C PHE A 124 4.74 -3.44 -1.39
N HIS A 125 4.63 -2.45 -0.50
CA HIS A 125 3.49 -1.53 -0.48
C HIS A 125 3.37 -0.75 -1.81
N GLU A 126 4.47 -0.12 -2.26
CA GLU A 126 4.47 0.63 -3.52
C GLU A 126 4.24 -0.26 -4.75
N TYR A 127 4.68 -1.52 -4.71
CA TYR A 127 4.44 -2.47 -5.78
C TYR A 127 2.94 -2.79 -5.94
N PHE A 128 2.17 -2.82 -4.85
CA PHE A 128 0.72 -2.94 -4.97
C PHE A 128 0.09 -1.77 -5.74
N HIS A 129 0.53 -0.53 -5.49
CA HIS A 129 0.06 0.63 -6.26
C HIS A 129 0.47 0.57 -7.73
N TYR A 130 1.64 -0.01 -8.02
CA TYR A 130 2.00 -0.37 -9.39
C TYR A 130 1.01 -1.37 -10.01
N LEU A 131 0.63 -2.42 -9.29
CA LEU A 131 -0.37 -3.40 -9.76
C LEU A 131 -1.75 -2.75 -9.98
N GLU A 132 -2.23 -1.93 -9.06
CA GLU A 132 -3.51 -1.21 -9.18
C GLU A 132 -3.61 -0.40 -10.47
N TRP A 133 -2.52 0.27 -10.82
CA TRP A 133 -2.48 1.10 -12.02
C TRP A 133 -2.40 0.28 -13.31
N ASN A 134 -1.60 -0.80 -13.32
CA ASN A 134 -1.21 -1.46 -14.56
C ASN A 134 -2.01 -2.73 -14.89
N SER A 135 -2.53 -3.47 -13.90
CA SER A 135 -3.12 -4.79 -14.13
C SER A 135 -4.36 -5.11 -13.29
N LEU A 136 -4.42 -4.65 -12.04
CA LEU A 136 -5.47 -5.01 -11.08
C LEU A 136 -6.70 -4.08 -11.18
N GLY A 137 -6.46 -2.83 -11.59
CA GLY A 137 -7.44 -1.74 -11.50
C GLY A 137 -7.54 -1.16 -10.09
N MET A 138 -7.84 0.14 -10.01
CA MET A 138 -7.86 0.87 -8.72
C MET A 138 -8.85 0.27 -7.71
N THR A 139 -8.34 -0.22 -6.58
CA THR A 139 -9.13 -0.73 -5.43
C THR A 139 -10.01 0.37 -4.86
N SER A 140 -9.49 1.61 -4.80
CA SER A 140 -10.26 2.79 -4.40
C SER A 140 -11.52 3.04 -5.22
N ARG A 141 -11.64 2.46 -6.43
CA ARG A 141 -12.82 2.61 -7.30
C ARG A 141 -13.79 1.43 -7.24
N LYS A 142 -13.48 0.36 -6.49
CA LYS A 142 -14.37 -0.81 -6.35
C LYS A 142 -15.72 -0.43 -5.73
N PHE A 143 -15.68 0.51 -4.80
CA PHE A 143 -16.87 1.13 -4.22
C PHE A 143 -16.86 2.62 -4.52
N GLN A 144 -18.06 3.17 -4.67
CA GLN A 144 -18.23 4.58 -4.96
C GLN A 144 -19.33 5.19 -4.12
N VAL A 145 -19.06 6.39 -3.62
CA VAL A 145 -20.02 7.22 -2.89
C VAL A 145 -20.34 8.47 -3.69
N PRO A 146 -21.53 9.08 -3.49
CA PRO A 146 -21.87 10.32 -4.20
C PRO A 146 -20.91 11.45 -3.80
N ILE A 147 -20.54 12.30 -4.75
CA ILE A 147 -19.70 13.48 -4.47
C ILE A 147 -20.50 14.46 -3.59
N LEU A 148 -21.74 14.74 -3.99
CA LEU A 148 -22.65 15.62 -3.28
C LEU A 148 -23.99 14.91 -3.05
N LYS A 149 -24.55 15.08 -1.85
CA LYS A 149 -25.88 14.59 -1.47
C LYS A 149 -26.69 15.76 -0.91
N ILE A 150 -27.77 16.14 -1.59
CA ILE A 150 -28.73 17.16 -1.13
C ILE A 150 -30.10 16.49 -1.04
N GLY A 151 -30.52 16.16 0.19
CA GLY A 151 -31.73 15.36 0.42
C GLY A 151 -31.65 14.00 -0.27
N LYS A 152 -32.58 13.73 -1.19
CA LYS A 152 -32.64 12.50 -1.99
C LYS A 152 -31.75 12.55 -3.26
N TRP A 153 -31.27 13.72 -3.64
CA TRP A 153 -30.48 13.92 -4.86
C TRP A 153 -29.02 13.52 -4.61
N LYS A 154 -28.46 12.69 -5.50
CA LYS A 154 -27.06 12.23 -5.51
C LYS A 154 -26.39 12.74 -6.79
N ILE A 155 -25.31 13.51 -6.66
CA ILE A 155 -24.59 14.10 -7.81
C ILE A 155 -23.15 13.58 -7.82
N GLY A 156 -22.72 13.08 -8.98
CA GLY A 156 -21.38 12.53 -9.20
C GLY A 156 -21.09 11.27 -8.40
N LYS A 157 -19.94 10.64 -8.68
CA LYS A 157 -19.43 9.50 -7.93
C LYS A 157 -17.93 9.67 -7.71
N THR A 158 -17.46 9.35 -6.51
CA THR A 158 -16.04 9.28 -6.19
C THR A 158 -15.74 7.92 -5.58
N GLY A 159 -14.52 7.44 -5.79
CA GLY A 159 -13.98 6.30 -5.05
C GLY A 159 -13.73 6.63 -3.58
N ILE A 160 -13.26 5.62 -2.85
CA ILE A 160 -12.87 5.69 -1.44
C ILE A 160 -11.35 5.46 -1.40
N PRO A 161 -10.53 6.53 -1.31
CA PRO A 161 -9.08 6.43 -1.44
C PRO A 161 -8.40 5.46 -0.49
N SER A 162 -8.82 5.41 0.78
CA SER A 162 -8.25 4.51 1.79
C SER A 162 -8.32 3.03 1.42
N LEU A 163 -9.24 2.60 0.55
CA LEU A 163 -9.28 1.20 0.10
C LEU A 163 -8.03 0.78 -0.71
N SER A 164 -7.36 1.73 -1.37
CA SER A 164 -6.10 1.49 -2.07
C SER A 164 -4.96 1.22 -1.07
N GLU A 165 -4.86 2.04 -0.03
CA GLU A 165 -3.89 1.88 1.07
C GLU A 165 -4.12 0.57 1.84
N ILE A 166 -5.38 0.22 2.13
CA ILE A 166 -5.75 -1.04 2.79
C ILE A 166 -5.30 -2.25 1.96
N GLY A 167 -5.49 -2.21 0.64
CA GLY A 167 -5.01 -3.25 -0.26
C GLY A 167 -3.49 -3.35 -0.27
N ALA A 168 -2.79 -2.21 -0.28
CA ALA A 168 -1.33 -2.15 -0.23
C ALA A 168 -0.77 -2.69 1.09
N ASN A 169 -1.39 -2.34 2.22
CA ASN A 169 -1.05 -2.84 3.55
C ASN A 169 -1.24 -4.36 3.64
N ALA A 170 -2.35 -4.89 3.13
CA ALA A 170 -2.63 -6.33 3.09
C ALA A 170 -1.61 -7.09 2.23
N PHE A 171 -1.30 -6.56 1.04
CA PHE A 171 -0.28 -7.12 0.15
C PHE A 171 1.09 -7.17 0.83
N ALA A 172 1.55 -6.03 1.36
CA ALA A 172 2.84 -5.91 2.03
C ALA A 172 2.92 -6.82 3.26
N ASN A 173 1.83 -6.97 4.01
CA ASN A 173 1.78 -7.86 5.18
C ASN A 173 2.06 -9.31 4.80
N LYS A 174 1.35 -9.80 3.79
CA LYS A 174 1.48 -11.18 3.35
C LYS A 174 2.85 -11.46 2.73
N CYS A 175 3.38 -10.55 1.91
CA CYS A 175 4.73 -10.66 1.37
C CYS A 175 5.81 -10.62 2.46
N PHE A 176 5.68 -9.73 3.46
CA PHE A 176 6.59 -9.67 4.59
C PHE A 176 6.66 -10.99 5.35
N LEU A 177 5.50 -11.58 5.68
CA LEU A 177 5.45 -12.88 6.36
C LEU A 177 6.11 -13.99 5.53
N GLN A 178 5.88 -14.00 4.21
CA GLN A 178 6.42 -15.05 3.33
C GLN A 178 7.94 -14.92 3.10
N PHE A 179 8.44 -13.71 2.80
CA PHE A 179 9.81 -13.51 2.32
C PHE A 179 10.78 -13.09 3.41
N MET A 180 10.29 -12.47 4.49
CA MET A 180 11.14 -11.85 5.51
C MET A 180 10.96 -12.45 6.91
N GLN A 181 9.86 -13.14 7.17
CA GLN A 181 9.65 -13.91 8.41
C GLN A 181 9.14 -15.34 8.14
N PRO A 182 9.83 -16.14 7.32
CA PRO A 182 9.37 -17.49 7.00
C PRO A 182 9.33 -18.36 8.27
N GLY A 183 8.17 -18.92 8.60
CA GLY A 183 7.99 -19.86 9.72
C GLY A 183 7.30 -19.29 10.97
N VAL A 184 6.73 -18.08 10.90
CA VAL A 184 5.77 -17.54 11.88
C VAL A 184 4.33 -17.84 11.47
#